data_AF-A0A7C6NH92-F1
#
_entry.id   AF-A0A7C6NH92-F1
#
_cell.length_a   1.000
_cell.length_b   1.000
_cell.length_c   1.000
_cell.angle_alpha   90.00
_cell.angle_beta   90.00
_cell.angle_gamma   90.00
#
_symmetry.space_group_name_H-M   'P 1'
#
loop_
_entity.id
_entity.type
_entity.pdbx_description
1 polymer ?
#
loop_
_entity_poly.entity_id
_entity_poly.type
_entity_poly.pdbx_seq_one_letter_code
_entity_poly.pdbx_strand_id
1 'polypeptide(L)'
;MKKKTDFSLTVSGFEYDKDLSRVPIKVFPALQALVANQYDLIKIIQEHVPEQSIFLESHLSELVEVEETIQKEYTKYCAKREEQRKKRQENAKSKKSAFQDNENSPVAWGDGESLTNELLRDEETVLDSLAATLSPGLPSAKFEKTSNFTRTGPENKGDNDVRRIAIGASIKALSNLLGRQLTDMEISVIEAQVDAYL
;
A
#
# COMPACT_ATOMS: atom_id res chain seq x y z
N MET A 1 -10.09 -27.03 1.16
CA MET A 1 -10.85 -25.77 1.25
C MET A 1 -10.02 -24.68 0.57
N LYS A 2 -10.48 -24.10 -0.56
CA LYS A 2 -9.82 -22.92 -1.15
C LYS A 2 -10.08 -21.75 -0.20
N LYS A 3 -9.03 -21.18 0.42
CA LYS A 3 -9.16 -19.93 1.20
C LYS A 3 -9.66 -18.86 0.22
N LYS A 4 -10.79 -18.19 0.53
CA LYS A 4 -11.22 -17.01 -0.23
C LYS A 4 -10.17 -15.92 0.00
N THR A 5 -9.51 -15.49 -1.07
CA THR A 5 -8.61 -14.33 -1.05
C THR A 5 -9.45 -13.07 -0.91
N ASP A 6 -9.17 -12.27 0.11
CA ASP A 6 -9.86 -11.00 0.35
C ASP A 6 -9.20 -9.91 -0.51
N PHE A 7 -9.93 -9.48 -1.53
CA PHE A 7 -9.53 -8.39 -2.41
C PHE A 7 -10.07 -7.04 -1.90
N SER A 8 -9.30 -5.97 -2.11
CA SER A 8 -9.67 -4.59 -1.81
C SER A 8 -9.36 -3.69 -3.00
N LEU A 9 -10.02 -2.55 -3.12
CA LEU A 9 -9.81 -1.60 -4.21
C LEU A 9 -8.83 -0.49 -3.79
N THR A 10 -7.97 -0.09 -4.72
CA THR A 10 -7.18 1.15 -4.61
C THR A 10 -8.05 2.36 -4.93
N VAL A 11 -7.53 3.55 -4.60
CA VAL A 11 -8.17 4.84 -4.96
C VAL A 11 -8.33 4.99 -6.49
N SER A 12 -7.45 4.34 -7.27
CA SER A 12 -7.52 4.30 -8.74
C SER A 12 -8.41 3.20 -9.30
N GLY A 13 -9.12 2.43 -8.45
CA GLY A 13 -10.07 1.40 -8.88
C GLY A 13 -9.47 0.03 -9.19
N PHE A 14 -8.22 -0.23 -8.84
CA PHE A 14 -7.57 -1.53 -9.06
C PHE A 14 -7.76 -2.45 -7.87
N GLU A 15 -8.08 -3.71 -8.14
CA GLU A 15 -8.18 -4.74 -7.11
C GLU A 15 -6.78 -5.20 -6.68
N TYR A 16 -6.62 -5.41 -5.38
CA TYR A 16 -5.35 -5.82 -4.78
C TYR A 16 -5.61 -6.82 -3.64
N ASP A 17 -4.67 -7.73 -3.40
CA ASP A 17 -4.80 -8.75 -2.35
C ASP A 17 -4.37 -8.16 -0.99
N LYS A 18 -5.30 -8.16 -0.05
CA LYS A 18 -5.13 -7.53 1.25
C LYS A 18 -4.11 -8.26 2.14
N ASP A 19 -3.98 -9.56 2.04
CA ASP A 19 -3.03 -10.33 2.83
C ASP A 19 -1.61 -10.23 2.26
N LEU A 20 -1.48 -10.10 0.94
CA LEU A 20 -0.22 -9.77 0.27
C LEU A 20 0.34 -8.40 0.69
N SER A 21 -0.54 -7.42 0.97
CA SER A 21 -0.10 -6.10 1.48
C SER A 21 0.59 -6.12 2.84
N ARG A 22 0.49 -7.23 3.59
CA ARG A 22 1.05 -7.41 4.94
C ARG A 22 2.39 -8.13 4.94
N VAL A 23 2.87 -8.54 3.76
CA VAL A 23 4.14 -9.25 3.57
C VAL A 23 5.31 -8.29 3.82
N PRO A 24 6.47 -8.80 4.30
CA PRO A 24 7.66 -7.98 4.50
C PRO A 24 8.25 -7.38 3.22
N ILE A 25 8.05 -8.00 2.05
CA ILE A 25 8.13 -7.26 0.79
C ILE A 25 7.02 -6.24 0.84
N LYS A 26 7.38 -4.97 0.72
CA LYS A 26 6.49 -3.82 0.62
C LYS A 26 5.64 -3.89 -0.66
N VAL A 27 4.73 -4.86 -0.72
CA VAL A 27 3.74 -5.02 -1.79
C VAL A 27 2.62 -4.05 -1.47
N PHE A 28 2.84 -2.79 -1.84
CA PHE A 28 1.81 -1.79 -1.72
C PHE A 28 0.75 -2.03 -2.80
N PRO A 29 -0.50 -1.58 -2.57
CA PRO A 29 -1.53 -1.67 -3.61
C PRO A 29 -1.10 -1.02 -4.95
N ALA A 30 -0.27 0.02 -4.89
CA ALA A 30 0.33 0.64 -6.07
C ALA A 30 1.22 -0.30 -6.88
N LEU A 31 1.95 -1.22 -6.24
CA LEU A 31 2.79 -2.20 -6.94
C LEU A 31 1.94 -3.24 -7.67
N GLN A 32 0.87 -3.75 -7.05
CA GLN A 32 -0.05 -4.68 -7.71
C GLN A 32 -0.77 -4.01 -8.89
N ALA A 33 -1.22 -2.77 -8.72
CA ALA A 33 -1.81 -2.00 -9.82
C ALA A 33 -0.80 -1.74 -10.95
N LEU A 34 0.47 -1.47 -10.62
CA LEU A 34 1.51 -1.31 -11.61
C LEU A 34 1.76 -2.60 -12.40
N VAL A 35 1.88 -3.74 -11.73
CA VAL A 35 2.06 -5.05 -12.37
C VAL A 35 0.88 -5.35 -13.31
N ALA A 36 -0.36 -5.15 -12.85
CA ALA A 36 -1.54 -5.32 -13.68
C ALA A 36 -1.53 -4.41 -14.92
N ASN A 37 -1.20 -3.12 -14.75
CA ASN A 37 -1.10 -2.17 -15.86
C ASN A 37 -0.04 -2.58 -16.89
N GLN A 38 1.08 -3.18 -16.45
CA GLN A 38 2.11 -3.65 -17.37
C GLN A 38 1.64 -4.85 -18.19
N TYR A 39 0.90 -5.80 -17.59
CA TYR A 39 0.29 -6.90 -18.34
C TYR A 39 -0.70 -6.39 -19.39
N ASP A 40 -1.54 -5.43 -19.05
CA ASP A 40 -2.48 -4.81 -20.00
C ASP A 40 -1.74 -4.10 -21.12
N LEU A 41 -0.70 -3.34 -20.79
CA LEU A 41 0.13 -2.64 -21.78
C LEU A 41 0.81 -3.61 -22.74
N ILE A 42 1.42 -4.68 -22.23
CA ILE A 42 2.05 -5.72 -23.05
C ILE A 42 1.03 -6.33 -24.00
N LYS A 43 -0.17 -6.64 -23.51
CA LYS A 43 -1.24 -7.22 -24.33
C LYS A 43 -1.64 -6.28 -25.48
N ILE A 44 -1.82 -4.99 -25.19
CA ILE A 44 -2.14 -3.98 -26.21
C ILE A 44 -1.01 -3.87 -27.24
N ILE A 45 0.25 -3.81 -26.79
CA ILE A 45 1.40 -3.70 -27.71
C ILE A 45 1.53 -4.96 -28.56
N GLN A 46 1.29 -6.15 -28.00
CA GLN A 46 1.37 -7.41 -28.72
C GLN A 46 0.33 -7.48 -29.86
N GLU A 47 -0.84 -6.88 -29.68
CA GLU A 47 -1.88 -6.79 -30.72
C GLU A 47 -1.50 -5.82 -31.85
N HIS A 48 -0.73 -4.76 -31.58
CA HIS A 48 -0.44 -3.68 -32.54
C HIS A 48 0.97 -3.76 -33.15
N VAL A 49 1.93 -4.39 -32.48
CA VAL A 49 3.34 -4.46 -32.88
C VAL A 49 3.89 -5.88 -32.61
N PRO A 50 3.47 -6.90 -33.39
CA PRO A 50 3.86 -8.30 -33.17
C PRO A 50 5.36 -8.56 -33.40
N GLU A 51 6.04 -7.68 -34.15
CA GLU A 51 7.47 -7.77 -34.44
C GLU A 51 8.34 -7.65 -33.17
N GLN A 52 7.82 -7.03 -32.11
CA GLN A 52 8.51 -6.90 -30.82
C GLN A 52 8.24 -8.06 -29.86
N SER A 53 7.58 -9.13 -30.32
CA SER A 53 7.18 -10.29 -29.50
C SER A 53 8.28 -10.85 -28.60
N ILE A 54 9.51 -10.95 -29.08
CA ILE A 54 10.66 -11.46 -28.30
C ILE A 54 10.95 -10.57 -27.09
N PHE A 55 10.88 -9.24 -27.26
CA PHE A 55 11.11 -8.29 -26.17
C PHE A 55 9.94 -8.27 -25.19
N LEU A 56 8.71 -8.40 -25.70
CA LEU A 56 7.51 -8.51 -24.88
C LEU A 56 7.49 -9.81 -24.06
N GLU A 57 7.95 -10.92 -24.64
CA GLU A 57 8.09 -12.20 -23.96
C GLU A 57 9.17 -12.15 -22.86
N SER A 58 10.30 -11.50 -23.14
CA SER A 58 11.32 -11.21 -22.11
C SER A 58 10.73 -10.40 -20.96
N HIS A 59 10.00 -9.31 -21.26
CA HIS A 59 9.39 -8.48 -20.23
C HIS A 59 8.30 -9.23 -19.43
N LEU A 60 7.53 -10.11 -20.08
CA LEU A 60 6.59 -11.01 -19.40
C LEU A 60 7.32 -11.94 -18.43
N SER A 61 8.45 -12.50 -18.82
CA SER A 61 9.24 -13.38 -17.95
C SER A 61 9.78 -12.63 -16.72
N GLU A 62 10.21 -11.38 -16.88
CA GLU A 62 10.64 -10.52 -15.78
C GLU A 62 9.48 -10.20 -14.82
N LEU A 63 8.28 -9.89 -15.35
CA LEU A 63 7.09 -9.68 -14.51
C LEU A 63 6.71 -10.94 -13.72
N VAL A 64 6.80 -12.11 -14.35
CA VAL A 64 6.56 -13.39 -13.66
C VAL A 64 7.56 -13.59 -12.52
N GLU A 65 8.86 -13.30 -12.72
CA GLU A 65 9.86 -13.40 -11.66
C GLU A 65 9.56 -12.47 -10.47
N VAL A 66 9.07 -11.26 -10.75
CA VAL A 66 8.60 -10.33 -9.71
C VAL A 66 7.43 -10.92 -8.92
N GLU A 67 6.44 -11.49 -9.60
CA GLU A 67 5.30 -12.15 -8.95
C GLU A 67 5.71 -13.38 -8.13
N GLU A 68 6.63 -14.20 -8.64
CA GLU A 68 7.17 -15.35 -7.92
C GLU A 68 7.90 -14.94 -6.64
N THR A 69 8.67 -13.85 -6.71
CA THR A 69 9.38 -13.29 -5.56
C THR A 69 8.40 -12.80 -4.49
N ILE A 70 7.33 -12.11 -4.91
CA ILE A 70 6.24 -11.68 -4.03
C ILE A 70 5.58 -12.90 -3.38
N GLN A 71 5.27 -13.93 -4.16
CA GLN A 71 4.60 -15.14 -3.67
C GLN A 71 5.49 -15.93 -2.70
N LYS A 72 6.80 -16.00 -2.96
CA LYS A 72 7.78 -16.65 -2.08
C LYS A 72 7.87 -15.97 -0.72
N GLU A 73 7.84 -14.64 -0.67
CA GLU A 73 7.82 -13.93 0.62
C GLU A 73 6.45 -13.99 1.29
N TYR A 74 5.35 -14.02 0.52
CA TYR A 74 4.02 -14.23 1.07
C TYR A 74 3.86 -15.59 1.74
N THR A 75 4.36 -16.66 1.11
CA THR A 75 4.34 -18.00 1.70
C THR A 75 5.17 -18.07 2.99
N LYS A 76 6.35 -17.43 3.04
CA LYS A 76 7.13 -17.28 4.27
C LYS A 76 6.36 -16.52 5.36
N TYR A 77 5.71 -15.41 5.01
CA TYR A 77 4.87 -14.65 5.93
C TYR A 77 3.72 -15.51 6.49
N CYS A 78 3.02 -16.25 5.63
CA CYS A 78 1.94 -17.14 6.04
C CYS A 78 2.43 -18.25 6.97
N ALA A 79 3.56 -18.89 6.66
CA ALA A 79 4.17 -19.91 7.52
C ALA A 79 4.50 -19.35 8.91
N LYS A 80 5.11 -18.15 8.96
CA LYS A 80 5.42 -17.46 10.22
C LYS A 80 4.16 -17.11 11.01
N ARG A 81 3.10 -16.65 10.33
CA ARG A 81 1.80 -16.32 10.94
C ARG A 81 1.12 -17.57 11.52
N GLU A 82 1.18 -18.71 10.82
CA GLU A 82 0.63 -19.98 11.30
C GLU A 82 1.42 -20.54 12.50
N GLU A 83 2.75 -20.42 12.49
CA GLU A 83 3.60 -20.83 13.63
C GLU A 83 3.28 -20.01 14.89
N GLN A 84 3.12 -18.69 14.75
CA GLN A 84 2.69 -17.83 15.85
C GLN A 84 1.29 -18.21 16.37
N ARG A 85 0.38 -18.61 15.48
CA ARG A 85 -0.97 -19.05 15.87
C ARG A 85 -0.92 -20.37 16.65
N LYS A 86 -0.07 -21.32 16.26
CA LYS A 86 0.13 -22.59 16.99
C LYS A 86 0.71 -22.34 18.39
N LYS A 87 1.75 -21.51 18.52
CA LYS A 87 2.33 -21.14 19.83
C LYS A 87 1.30 -20.50 20.77
N ARG A 88 0.41 -19.64 20.26
CA ARG A 88 -0.69 -19.06 21.06
C ARG A 88 -1.71 -20.12 21.51
N GLN A 89 -2.02 -21.10 20.67
CA GLN A 89 -2.94 -22.18 21.03
C GLN A 89 -2.32 -23.17 22.03
N GLU A 90 -1.03 -23.47 21.91
CA GLU A 90 -0.29 -24.29 22.88
C GLU A 90 -0.23 -23.59 24.25
N ASN A 91 0.08 -22.30 24.28
CA ASN A 91 0.08 -21.51 25.51
C ASN A 91 -1.31 -21.35 26.15
N ALA A 92 -2.38 -21.35 25.34
CA ALA A 92 -3.75 -21.32 25.84
C ALA A 92 -4.21 -22.69 26.38
N LYS A 93 -3.69 -23.80 25.82
CA LYS A 93 -3.97 -25.16 26.31
C LYS A 93 -3.20 -25.48 27.59
N SER A 94 -1.93 -25.08 27.68
CA SER A 94 -1.10 -25.28 28.88
C SER A 94 -1.56 -24.43 30.08
N LYS A 95 -2.12 -23.23 29.83
CA LYS A 95 -2.79 -22.44 30.88
C LYS A 95 -4.09 -23.09 31.37
N LYS A 96 -4.86 -23.78 30.51
CA LYS A 96 -6.08 -24.50 30.93
C LYS A 96 -5.80 -25.79 31.70
N SER A 97 -4.70 -26.48 31.44
CA SER A 97 -4.32 -27.69 32.20
C SER A 97 -3.71 -27.40 33.57
N ALA A 98 -3.23 -26.18 33.83
CA ALA A 98 -2.70 -25.79 35.14
C ALA A 98 -3.79 -25.44 36.19
N PHE A 99 -5.06 -25.33 35.78
CA PHE A 99 -6.19 -25.06 36.68
C PHE A 99 -7.04 -26.31 37.01
N GLN A 100 -6.60 -27.52 36.63
CA GLN A 100 -7.37 -28.76 36.81
C GLN A 100 -6.87 -29.73 37.89
N ASP A 101 -5.82 -29.38 38.64
CA ASP A 101 -5.32 -30.20 39.76
C ASP A 101 -5.62 -29.55 41.12
N ASN A 102 -6.90 -29.29 41.43
CA ASN A 102 -7.35 -29.22 42.82
C ASN A 102 -8.88 -29.35 42.94
N GLU A 103 -9.42 -30.53 42.63
CA GLU A 103 -10.79 -30.89 43.05
C GLU A 103 -10.73 -31.73 44.33
N ASN A 104 -11.26 -31.19 45.43
CA ASN A 104 -11.95 -32.03 46.40
C ASN A 104 -13.14 -31.31 47.04
N SER A 105 -14.33 -31.80 46.65
CA SER A 105 -15.61 -31.83 47.35
C SER A 105 -16.65 -30.69 47.12
N PRO A 106 -17.94 -31.05 46.94
CA PRO A 106 -18.96 -30.17 46.34
C PRO A 106 -19.99 -29.67 47.35
N VAL A 107 -20.47 -28.44 47.18
CA VAL A 107 -21.79 -28.02 47.71
C VAL A 107 -22.49 -27.18 46.65
N ALA A 108 -23.77 -27.51 46.46
CA ALA A 108 -24.61 -27.10 45.37
C ALA A 108 -25.48 -25.87 45.71
N TRP A 109 -26.06 -25.31 44.63
CA TRP A 109 -27.24 -24.42 44.53
C TRP A 109 -27.03 -22.90 44.72
N GLY A 110 -27.35 -22.14 43.67
CA GLY A 110 -27.66 -20.71 43.74
C GLY A 110 -27.48 -19.99 42.40
N ASP A 111 -28.59 -19.58 41.77
CA ASP A 111 -28.67 -18.78 40.54
C ASP A 111 -27.86 -17.47 40.59
N GLY A 112 -27.39 -17.03 39.42
CA GLY A 112 -27.26 -15.60 39.10
C GLY A 112 -25.86 -14.95 39.16
N GLU A 113 -25.42 -14.49 37.98
CA GLU A 113 -24.63 -13.27 37.74
C GLU A 113 -23.10 -13.25 37.91
N SER A 114 -22.43 -13.21 36.74
CA SER A 114 -21.35 -12.28 36.35
C SER A 114 -20.35 -11.83 37.42
N LEU A 115 -19.30 -12.62 37.67
CA LEU A 115 -18.18 -12.21 38.53
C LEU A 115 -16.83 -12.82 38.10
N THR A 116 -16.42 -12.57 36.85
CA THR A 116 -15.08 -12.92 36.34
C THR A 116 -14.38 -11.78 35.61
N ASN A 117 -14.83 -10.53 35.81
CA ASN A 117 -14.29 -9.36 35.11
C ASN A 117 -13.49 -8.39 35.99
N GLU A 118 -13.30 -8.70 37.29
CA GLU A 118 -12.69 -7.77 38.24
C GLU A 118 -11.21 -8.09 38.54
N LEU A 119 -10.80 -9.36 38.56
CA LEU A 119 -9.41 -9.73 38.90
C LEU A 119 -8.39 -9.48 37.77
N LEU A 120 -8.83 -9.33 36.52
CA LEU A 120 -7.94 -9.09 35.36
C LEU A 120 -7.66 -7.62 35.07
N ARG A 121 -8.45 -6.68 35.62
CA ARG A 121 -8.21 -5.24 35.44
C ARG A 121 -7.04 -4.72 36.27
N ASP A 122 -6.76 -5.35 37.41
CA ASP A 122 -5.73 -4.89 38.32
C ASP A 122 -4.31 -5.17 37.80
N GLU A 123 -4.08 -6.26 37.05
CA GLU A 123 -2.77 -6.52 36.42
C GLU A 123 -2.52 -5.63 35.19
N GLU A 124 -3.54 -5.36 34.37
CA GLU A 124 -3.41 -4.50 33.19
C GLU A 124 -3.12 -3.04 33.58
N THR A 125 -3.77 -2.52 34.63
CA THR A 125 -3.53 -1.16 35.12
C THR A 125 -2.13 -0.98 35.73
N VAL A 126 -1.59 -2.02 36.37
CA VAL A 126 -0.21 -2.00 36.91
C VAL A 126 0.81 -1.99 35.76
N LEU A 127 0.61 -2.79 34.71
CA LEU A 127 1.53 -2.84 33.56
C LEU A 127 1.50 -1.53 32.74
N ASP A 128 0.33 -0.93 32.55
CA ASP A 128 0.18 0.34 31.83
C ASP A 128 0.78 1.51 32.62
N SER A 129 0.66 1.48 33.97
CA SER A 129 1.33 2.45 34.85
C SER A 129 2.86 2.31 34.79
N LEU A 130 3.38 1.07 34.72
CA LEU A 130 4.81 0.80 34.59
C LEU A 130 5.35 1.30 33.24
N ALA A 131 4.58 1.10 32.15
CA ALA A 131 4.93 1.58 30.82
C ALA A 131 4.98 3.12 30.76
N ALA A 132 4.06 3.81 31.42
CA ALA A 132 4.05 5.27 31.51
C ALA A 132 5.26 5.83 32.28
N THR A 133 5.78 5.11 33.28
CA THR A 133 6.99 5.51 34.02
C THR A 133 8.30 5.21 33.27
N LEU A 134 8.33 4.14 32.47
CA LEU A 134 9.51 3.69 31.73
C LEU A 134 9.66 4.34 30.35
N SER A 135 8.58 4.90 29.81
CA SER A 135 8.57 5.60 28.52
C SER A 135 8.03 7.02 28.70
N PRO A 136 8.86 7.98 29.16
CA PRO A 136 8.57 9.38 28.90
C PRO A 136 8.58 9.51 27.38
N GLY A 137 7.40 9.65 26.78
CA GLY A 137 7.23 9.67 25.33
C GLY A 137 8.25 10.58 24.67
N LEU A 138 8.77 10.16 23.50
CA LEU A 138 9.74 10.97 22.76
C LEU A 138 9.17 12.38 22.55
N PRO A 139 9.98 13.45 22.72
CA PRO A 139 9.55 14.82 22.50
C PRO A 139 9.31 15.04 21.01
N SER A 140 8.11 14.69 20.55
CA SER A 140 7.62 14.87 19.18
C SER A 140 7.24 16.33 18.87
N ALA A 141 7.70 17.29 19.68
CA ALA A 141 7.57 18.72 19.40
C ALA A 141 8.51 19.20 18.28
N LYS A 142 9.54 18.42 17.92
CA LYS A 142 10.49 18.79 16.86
C LYS A 142 10.00 18.44 15.44
N PHE A 143 8.89 17.72 15.34
CA PHE A 143 8.25 17.34 14.06
C PHE A 143 6.90 18.01 13.86
N GLU A 144 6.65 19.12 14.57
CA GLU A 144 5.52 19.97 14.29
C GLU A 144 5.75 20.65 12.94
N LYS A 145 5.10 20.07 11.92
CA LYS A 145 4.83 20.59 10.58
C LYS A 145 5.55 21.92 10.26
N THR A 146 6.72 21.82 9.64
CA THR A 146 7.18 22.87 8.71
C THR A 146 6.27 22.84 7.48
N SER A 147 5.04 23.31 7.65
CA SER A 147 4.07 23.66 6.61
C SER A 147 4.43 25.00 5.93
N ASN A 148 5.69 25.42 6.04
CA ASN A 148 6.21 26.71 5.59
C ASN A 148 7.25 26.56 4.48
N PHE A 149 7.00 25.69 3.49
CA PHE A 149 7.68 25.81 2.20
C PHE A 149 6.64 26.20 1.13
N THR A 150 6.47 27.53 1.05
CA THR A 150 5.94 28.31 -0.08
C THR A 150 4.55 27.95 -0.61
N ARG A 151 3.55 28.25 0.23
CA ARG A 151 2.18 28.55 -0.18
C ARG A 151 2.11 30.00 -0.66
N THR A 152 2.29 30.23 -1.96
CA THR A 152 1.86 31.46 -2.65
C THR A 152 1.32 31.08 -4.04
N GLY A 153 0.06 31.39 -4.31
CA GLY A 153 -0.52 31.43 -5.67
C GLY A 153 -1.36 30.21 -6.11
N PRO A 154 -2.41 30.44 -6.91
CA PRO A 154 -3.75 29.93 -6.66
C PRO A 154 -4.08 28.60 -7.37
N GLU A 155 -5.28 28.12 -7.05
CA GLU A 155 -6.06 27.08 -7.72
C GLU A 155 -5.90 27.15 -9.26
N ASN A 156 -5.88 26.00 -9.95
CA ASN A 156 -5.57 25.78 -11.39
C ASN A 156 -4.15 25.27 -11.72
N LYS A 157 -3.57 24.36 -10.91
CA LYS A 157 -2.27 23.74 -11.27
C LYS A 157 -2.35 22.66 -12.36
N GLY A 158 -3.52 22.06 -12.58
CA GLY A 158 -3.70 21.05 -13.64
C GLY A 158 -3.62 21.67 -15.04
N ASP A 159 -4.43 22.68 -15.30
CA ASP A 159 -4.57 23.28 -16.64
C ASP A 159 -3.32 24.07 -17.06
N ASN A 160 -2.67 24.74 -16.09
CA ASN A 160 -1.42 25.47 -16.34
C ASN A 160 -0.25 24.52 -16.68
N ASP A 161 -0.23 23.31 -16.13
CA ASP A 161 0.79 22.32 -16.49
C ASP A 161 0.54 21.75 -17.90
N VAL A 162 -0.72 21.48 -18.27
CA VAL A 162 -1.08 21.03 -19.63
C VAL A 162 -0.74 22.10 -20.68
N ARG A 163 -1.13 23.36 -20.44
CA ARG A 163 -0.79 24.48 -21.33
C ARG A 163 0.71 24.63 -21.54
N ARG A 164 1.49 24.63 -20.46
CA ARG A 164 2.96 24.75 -20.52
C ARG A 164 3.59 23.59 -21.28
N ILE A 165 3.10 22.37 -21.05
CA ILE A 165 3.60 21.17 -21.74
C ILE A 165 3.26 21.22 -23.23
N ALA A 166 2.03 21.59 -23.60
CA ALA A 166 1.57 21.67 -24.99
C ALA A 166 2.33 22.73 -25.80
N ILE A 167 2.54 23.93 -25.23
CA ILE A 167 3.34 25.00 -25.86
C ILE A 167 4.80 24.53 -26.02
N GLY A 168 5.41 23.98 -24.97
CA GLY A 168 6.79 23.51 -25.00
C GLY A 168 7.02 22.37 -26.01
N ALA A 169 6.08 21.43 -26.11
CA ALA A 169 6.14 20.35 -27.07
C ALA A 169 6.02 20.86 -28.51
N SER A 170 5.10 21.80 -28.76
CA SER A 170 4.87 22.40 -30.08
C SER A 170 6.08 23.20 -30.56
N ILE A 171 6.65 24.05 -29.69
CA ILE A 171 7.88 24.81 -29.98
C ILE A 171 9.04 23.85 -30.30
N LYS A 172 9.22 22.80 -29.48
CA LYS A 172 10.30 21.83 -29.69
C LYS A 172 10.14 21.04 -30.98
N ALA A 173 8.93 20.60 -31.30
CA ALA A 173 8.65 19.86 -32.53
C ALA A 173 8.90 20.72 -33.78
N LEU A 174 8.40 21.97 -33.78
CA LEU A 174 8.56 22.88 -34.91
C LEU A 174 10.00 23.38 -35.07
N SER A 175 10.71 23.63 -33.97
CA SER A 175 12.13 23.99 -34.03
C SER A 175 12.99 22.86 -34.60
N ASN A 176 12.72 21.61 -34.21
CA ASN A 176 13.40 20.44 -34.76
C ASN A 176 13.07 20.21 -36.25
N LEU A 177 11.83 20.44 -36.66
CA LEU A 177 11.39 20.29 -38.04
C LEU A 177 12.02 21.33 -38.97
N LEU A 178 12.09 22.59 -38.53
CA LEU A 178 12.61 23.70 -39.33
C LEU A 178 14.13 23.86 -39.23
N GLY A 179 14.78 23.15 -38.29
CA GLY A 179 16.23 23.26 -38.06
C GLY A 179 16.68 24.65 -37.61
N ARG A 180 15.74 25.48 -37.10
CA ARG A 180 15.99 26.84 -36.61
C ARG A 180 15.16 27.14 -35.37
N GLN A 181 15.50 28.22 -34.66
CA GLN A 181 14.64 28.75 -33.62
C GLN A 181 13.41 29.46 -34.22
N LEU A 182 12.29 29.37 -33.50
CA LEU A 182 11.05 30.07 -33.84
C LEU A 182 11.20 31.55 -33.46
N THR A 183 10.62 32.41 -34.27
CA THR A 183 10.50 33.85 -33.97
C THR A 183 9.41 34.09 -32.93
N ASP A 184 9.48 35.22 -32.21
CA ASP A 184 8.49 35.57 -31.18
C ASP A 184 7.05 35.65 -31.72
N MET A 185 6.91 36.03 -33.01
CA MET A 185 5.62 36.05 -33.71
C MET A 185 5.06 34.63 -33.90
N GLU A 186 5.90 33.67 -34.31
CA GLU A 186 5.50 32.27 -34.48
C GLU A 186 5.15 31.62 -33.14
N ILE A 187 5.90 31.96 -32.07
CA ILE A 187 5.60 31.49 -30.71
C ILE A 187 4.23 32.01 -30.25
N SER A 188 3.93 33.29 -30.48
CA SER A 188 2.64 33.89 -30.11
C SER A 188 1.46 33.21 -30.81
N VAL A 189 1.63 32.82 -32.08
CA VAL A 189 0.60 32.06 -32.82
C VAL A 189 0.40 30.66 -32.23
N ILE A 190 1.49 29.98 -31.84
CA ILE A 190 1.42 28.67 -31.18
C ILE A 190 0.69 28.78 -29.84
N GLU A 191 0.97 29.82 -29.04
CA GLU A 191 0.27 30.06 -27.78
C GLU A 191 -1.23 30.24 -27.99
N ALA A 192 -1.63 31.11 -28.92
CA ALA A 192 -3.03 31.34 -29.25
C ALA A 192 -3.74 30.08 -29.78
N GLN A 193 -3.01 29.25 -30.54
CA GLN A 193 -3.56 28.01 -31.07
C GLN A 193 -3.72 26.95 -29.97
N VAL A 194 -2.73 26.79 -29.09
CA VAL A 194 -2.84 25.89 -27.93
C VAL A 194 -3.97 26.33 -27.00
N ASP A 195 -4.12 27.63 -26.77
CA ASP A 195 -5.21 28.20 -25.96
C ASP A 195 -6.60 28.02 -26.59
N ALA A 196 -6.70 27.81 -27.90
CA ALA A 196 -7.96 27.53 -28.57
C ALA A 196 -8.38 26.04 -28.48
N TYR A 197 -7.45 25.13 -28.17
CA TYR A 197 -7.69 23.69 -28.08
C TYR A 197 -7.79 23.16 -26.65
N LEU A 198 -7.41 23.97 -25.66
CA LEU A 198 -7.53 23.69 -24.23
C LEU A 198 -8.73 24.41 -23.63
#